data_AF-A0A2D6P6I6-F1
#
_entry.id   AF-A0A2D6P6I6-F1
#
_cell.length_a   1.000
_cell.length_b   1.000
_cell.length_c   1.000
_cell.angle_alpha   90.00
_cell.angle_beta   90.00
_cell.angle_gamma   90.00
#
_symmetry.space_group_name_H-M   'P 1'
#
loop_
_entity.id
_entity.type
_entity.pdbx_description
1 polymer ?
#
loop_
_entity_poly.entity_id
_entity_poly.type
_entity_poly.pdbx_seq_one_letter_code
_entity_poly.pdbx_strand_id
1 'polypeptide(L)' 'MEQTLNVYTSSQYNQEVEELVERTGMKYLDAILHHADENKLESETIAKLINANLKMKLREEAEQLHFLPKTAKLPI' A
#
# COMPACT_ATOMS: atom_id res chain seq x y z
N MET A 1 -9.90 -9.24 24.96
CA MET A 1 -8.70 -9.61 24.20
C MET A 1 -9.18 -10.25 22.92
N GLU A 2 -9.31 -9.46 21.85
CA GLU A 2 -9.63 -10.01 20.54
C GLU A 2 -8.34 -10.02 19.74
N GLN A 3 -7.76 -11.20 19.64
CA GLN A 3 -6.65 -11.51 18.74
C GLN A 3 -7.29 -11.81 17.38
N THR A 4 -7.36 -10.84 16.48
CA THR A 4 -7.71 -11.11 15.08
C THR A 4 -6.43 -11.52 14.35
N LEU A 5 -6.22 -12.84 14.31
CA LEU A 5 -5.17 -13.51 13.57
C LEU A 5 -5.36 -13.23 12.08
N ASN A 6 -4.57 -12.31 11.54
CA ASN A 6 -4.88 -11.70 10.27
C ASN A 6 -4.38 -12.54 9.08
N VAL A 7 -5.30 -13.34 8.51
CA VAL A 7 -5.08 -14.11 7.27
C VAL A 7 -5.56 -13.25 6.08
N TYR A 8 -4.89 -12.13 5.81
CA TYR A 8 -5.06 -11.48 4.50
C TYR A 8 -4.16 -12.17 3.49
N THR A 9 -4.74 -12.56 2.36
CA THR A 9 -3.94 -12.90 1.18
C THR A 9 -3.49 -11.62 0.50
N SER A 10 -2.35 -11.66 -0.19
CA SER A 10 -1.89 -10.52 -1.00
C SER A 10 -3.01 -10.00 -1.92
N SER A 11 -3.77 -10.89 -2.57
CA SER A 11 -4.86 -10.47 -3.45
C SER A 11 -5.93 -9.65 -2.73
N GLN A 12 -6.37 -10.08 -1.55
CA GLN A 12 -7.39 -9.36 -0.76
C GLN A 12 -6.87 -7.99 -0.32
N TYR A 13 -5.65 -7.94 0.23
CA TYR A 13 -5.05 -6.68 0.67
C TYR A 13 -4.97 -5.64 -0.45
N ASN A 14 -4.50 -6.05 -1.64
CA ASN A 14 -4.38 -5.13 -2.77
C ASN A 14 -5.76 -4.63 -3.24
N GLN A 15 -6.77 -5.50 -3.25
CA GLN A 15 -8.14 -5.11 -3.63
C GLN A 15 -8.72 -4.12 -2.62
N GLU A 16 -8.61 -4.40 -1.33
CA GLU A 16 -9.13 -3.50 -0.28
C GLU A 16 -8.48 -2.13 -0.32
N VAL A 17 -7.17 -2.06 -0.57
CA VAL A 17 -6.47 -0.78 -0.75
C VAL A 17 -6.98 -0.04 -1.98
N GLU A 18 -7.18 -0.70 -3.12
CA GLU A 18 -7.75 -0.04 -4.31
C GLU A 18 -9.17 0.45 -4.04
N GLU A 19 -10.01 -0.36 -3.42
CA GLU A 19 -11.37 0.05 -3.02
C GLU A 19 -11.35 1.22 -2.04
N LEU A 20 -10.39 1.28 -1.11
CA LEU A 20 -10.19 2.40 -0.20
C LEU A 20 -9.84 3.68 -0.95
N VAL A 21 -8.88 3.61 -1.89
CA VAL A 21 -8.49 4.73 -2.75
C VAL A 21 -9.68 5.22 -3.56
N GLU A 22 -10.47 4.33 -4.17
CA GLU A 22 -11.63 4.70 -4.97
C GLU A 22 -12.79 5.28 -4.13
N ARG A 23 -13.06 4.68 -2.96
CA ARG A 23 -14.17 5.09 -2.09
C ARG A 23 -13.92 6.42 -1.39
N THR A 24 -12.67 6.68 -1.00
CA THR A 24 -12.31 7.87 -0.22
C THR A 24 -11.62 8.95 -1.04
N GLY A 25 -11.09 8.60 -2.21
CA GLY A 25 -10.24 9.48 -3.01
C GLY A 25 -8.84 9.71 -2.42
N MET A 26 -8.47 8.98 -1.36
CA MET A 26 -7.17 9.12 -0.72
C MET A 26 -6.05 8.48 -1.56
N LYS A 27 -4.80 8.90 -1.30
CA LYS A 27 -3.63 8.41 -2.01
C LYS A 27 -3.27 6.99 -1.59
N TYR A 28 -2.49 6.28 -2.41
CA TYR A 28 -2.11 4.89 -2.11
C TYR A 28 -1.35 4.79 -0.78
N LEU A 29 -0.52 5.79 -0.45
CA LEU A 29 0.18 5.85 0.82
C LEU A 29 -0.78 5.92 2.00
N ASP A 30 -1.73 6.84 1.96
CA ASP A 30 -2.73 7.00 3.03
C ASP A 30 -3.62 5.77 3.15
N ALA A 31 -4.06 5.19 2.02
CA ALA A 31 -4.90 3.98 2.03
C ALA A 31 -4.17 2.78 2.65
N ILE A 32 -2.89 2.59 2.33
CA ILE A 32 -2.05 1.54 2.90
C ILE A 32 -1.87 1.76 4.41
N LEU A 33 -1.59 2.98 4.84
CA LEU A 33 -1.40 3.33 6.25
C LEU A 33 -2.70 3.19 7.04
N HIS A 34 -3.82 3.64 6.50
CA HIS A 34 -5.14 3.52 7.12
C HIS A 34 -5.52 2.05 7.29
N HIS A 35 -5.42 1.27 6.22
CA HIS A 35 -5.72 -0.16 6.29
C HIS A 35 -4.75 -0.88 7.25
N ALA A 36 -3.49 -0.46 7.31
CA ALA A 36 -2.54 -1.02 8.26
C ALA A 36 -2.86 -0.68 9.72
N ASP A 37 -3.30 0.55 10.01
CA ASP A 37 -3.70 0.96 11.36
C ASP A 37 -4.96 0.21 11.82
N GLU A 38 -5.97 0.11 10.96
CA GLU A 38 -7.22 -0.61 11.24
C GLU A 38 -6.98 -2.10 11.52
N ASN A 39 -6.06 -2.70 10.76
CA ASN A 39 -5.76 -4.13 10.86
C ASN A 39 -4.55 -4.44 11.73
N LYS A 40 -3.97 -3.41 12.39
CA LYS A 40 -2.73 -3.49 13.17
C LYS A 40 -1.61 -4.27 12.49
N LEU A 41 -1.43 -3.99 11.19
CA LEU A 41 -0.41 -4.61 10.36
C LEU A 41 0.93 -3.91 10.52
N GLU A 42 1.96 -4.69 10.78
CA GLU A 42 3.35 -4.23 10.78
C GLU A 42 3.81 -3.91 9.35
N SER A 43 4.72 -2.95 9.22
CA SER A 43 5.31 -2.53 7.95
C SER A 43 5.94 -3.68 7.16
N GLU A 44 6.53 -4.66 7.85
CA GLU A 44 7.08 -5.85 7.23
C GLU A 44 6.00 -6.73 6.60
N THR A 45 4.85 -6.90 7.27
CA THR A 45 3.72 -7.68 6.75
C THR A 45 3.09 -7.00 5.55
N ILE A 46 2.87 -5.69 5.62
CA ILE A 46 2.39 -4.89 4.48
C ILE A 46 3.30 -5.10 3.28
N ALA A 47 4.62 -5.00 3.46
CA ALA A 47 5.60 -5.16 2.39
C ALA A 47 5.57 -6.54 1.71
N LYS A 48 5.12 -7.58 2.44
CA LYS A 48 4.90 -8.95 1.94
C LYS A 48 3.52 -9.11 1.25
N LEU A 49 2.52 -8.34 1.65
CA LEU A 49 1.16 -8.41 1.12
C LEU A 49 0.98 -7.59 -0.17
N ILE A 50 1.61 -6.42 -0.26
CA ILE A 50 1.52 -5.54 -1.44
C ILE A 50 2.23 -6.14 -2.64
N ASN A 51 1.54 -6.13 -3.79
CA ASN A 51 2.09 -6.67 -5.04
C ASN A 51 3.01 -5.64 -5.73
N ALA A 52 3.69 -6.06 -6.80
CA ALA A 52 4.61 -5.18 -7.54
C ALA A 52 3.90 -3.95 -8.14
N ASN A 53 2.63 -4.10 -8.53
CA ASN A 53 1.83 -3.02 -9.10
C ASN A 53 1.56 -1.92 -8.04
N LEU A 54 1.09 -2.30 -6.85
CA LEU A 54 0.79 -1.37 -5.78
C LEU A 54 2.06 -0.67 -5.26
N LYS A 55 3.18 -1.41 -5.17
CA LYS A 55 4.50 -0.83 -4.86
C LYS A 55 4.91 0.22 -5.90
N MET A 56 4.67 -0.06 -7.19
CA MET A 56 4.98 0.87 -8.27
C MET A 56 4.12 2.13 -8.16
N LYS A 57 2.79 1.98 -8.02
CA LYS A 57 1.87 3.11 -7.83
C LYS A 57 2.26 3.96 -6.62
N LEU A 58 2.52 3.34 -5.48
CA LEU A 58 2.96 4.02 -4.26
C LEU A 58 4.26 4.81 -4.48
N ARG A 59 5.24 4.21 -5.17
CA ARG A 59 6.50 4.86 -5.50
C ARG A 59 6.28 6.04 -6.44
N GLU A 60 5.49 5.87 -7.49
CA GLU A 60 5.18 6.92 -8.46
C GLU A 60 4.49 8.10 -7.77
N GLU A 61 3.57 7.84 -6.85
CA GLU A 61 2.96 8.90 -6.03
C GLU A 61 3.99 9.61 -5.15
N ALA A 62 4.89 8.86 -4.48
CA ALA A 62 5.94 9.44 -3.65
C ALA A 62 6.95 10.27 -4.48
N GLU A 63 7.26 9.86 -5.71
CA GLU A 63 8.10 10.60 -6.65
C GLU A 63 7.37 11.86 -7.17
N GLN A 64 6.06 11.78 -7.41
CA GLN A 64 5.24 12.92 -7.81
C GLN A 64 5.09 13.96 -6.70
N LEU A 65 4.99 13.50 -5.44
CA LEU A 65 4.90 14.35 -4.26
C LEU A 65 6.27 14.83 -3.75
N HIS A 66 7.35 14.58 -4.49
CA HIS A 66 8.73 14.96 -4.14
C HIS A 66 9.23 14.37 -2.80
N PHE A 67 8.59 13.31 -2.28
CA PHE A 67 9.05 12.59 -1.08
C PHE A 67 10.23 11.67 -1.38
N LEU A 68 10.34 11.18 -2.62
CA LEU A 68 11.46 10.38 -3.08
C LEU A 68 12.16 11.07 -4.27
N PRO A 69 13.51 11.01 -4.34
CA PRO A 69 14.21 11.44 -5.54
C PRO A 69 13.74 10.57 -6.70
N LYS A 70 13.40 11.22 -7.83
CA LYS A 70 13.05 10.50 -9.06
C LYS A 70 14.19 9.57 -9.39
N THR A 71 13.98 8.27 -9.21
CA THR A 71 14.96 7.30 -9.68
C THR A 71 14.80 7.25 -11.18
N ALA A 72 15.85 7.62 -11.92
CA ALA A 72 15.88 7.40 -13.35
C ALA A 72 15.57 5.93 -13.59
N LYS A 73 14.35 5.63 -14.10
CA LYS A 73 14.03 4.29 -14.60
C LYS A 73 15.09 4.03 -15.66
N LEU A 74 16.02 3.10 -15.39
CA LEU A 74 17.02 2.73 -16.38
C LEU A 74 16.23 2.35 -17.65
N PRO A 75 16.53 2.96 -18.80
CA PRO A 75 15.92 2.53 -20.04
C PRO A 75 16.34 1.08 -20.27
N ILE A 76 15.37 0.18 -20.31
CA ILE A 76 15.54 -1.17 -20.87
C ILE A 76 15.57 -1.10 -22.39
#